data_AF-A0A078G4G5-F1
#
_entry.id   AF-A0A078G4G5-F1
#
_cell.length_a   1.000
_cell.length_b   1.000
_cell.length_c   1.000
_cell.angle_alpha   90.00
_cell.angle_beta   90.00
_cell.angle_gamma   90.00
#
_symmetry.space_group_name_H-M   'P 1'
#
loop_
_entity.id
_entity.type
_entity.pdbx_description
1 polymer ?
#
loop_
_entity_poly.entity_id
_entity_poly.type
_entity_poly.pdbx_seq_one_letter_code
_entity_poly.pdbx_strand_id
1 'polypeptide(L)'
;MCLKASSSLLSLAILLGVSSIVSAVNITRALDKYPEFSTMTELLAKTKLTPIINKRQTITLLALSNDAIGSISGRPEDELKNILMNHVVLDFYDGLKLKAIKDKSTMLTTLYQSTGLGQQQNGFLKCSKTNGKIYFGSAVKGAPQTAEYITTVFRNPFNLSVVQISMPIVAPGLGDPVEVPPTPPVSSPPAPSPKEAADAPAPGPAEEEGYADSPPGGAPETAPASAPSEDGSPAPAPAPGPGPENSGKKKMAAADEAEPPTSASNTGLSFVAILVLSFVASFAGF
;
A
#
# COMPACT_ATOMS: atom_id res chain seq x y z
N MET A 1 43.73 13.93 -40.67
CA MET A 1 42.24 13.83 -40.64
C MET A 1 41.85 12.74 -39.64
N CYS A 2 40.68 12.88 -39.02
CA CYS A 2 39.94 11.82 -38.33
C CYS A 2 40.43 11.33 -36.95
N LEU A 3 39.98 12.00 -35.88
CA LEU A 3 39.78 11.34 -34.57
C LEU A 3 38.49 11.80 -33.84
N LYS A 4 37.54 12.43 -34.56
CA LYS A 4 36.27 12.94 -34.00
C LYS A 4 35.08 11.96 -34.16
N ALA A 5 35.24 10.92 -34.99
CA ALA A 5 34.17 9.98 -35.33
C ALA A 5 33.98 8.85 -34.29
N SER A 6 35.01 8.52 -33.50
CA SER A 6 34.93 7.40 -32.54
C SER A 6 34.06 7.69 -31.32
N SER A 7 33.96 8.96 -30.88
CA SER A 7 33.19 9.31 -29.68
C SER A 7 31.67 9.19 -29.90
N SER A 8 31.18 9.56 -31.08
CA SER A 8 29.77 9.44 -31.47
C SER A 8 29.35 7.97 -31.68
N LEU A 9 30.23 7.16 -32.26
CA LEU A 9 30.00 5.71 -32.41
C LEU A 9 30.00 4.98 -31.07
N LEU A 10 30.86 5.39 -30.12
CA LEU A 10 30.90 4.84 -28.77
C LEU A 10 29.62 5.22 -27.98
N SER A 11 29.15 6.46 -28.09
CA SER A 11 27.92 6.90 -27.43
C SER A 11 26.64 6.31 -28.05
N LEU A 12 26.61 6.10 -29.36
CA LEU A 12 25.53 5.36 -30.03
C LEU A 12 25.55 3.86 -29.69
N ALA A 13 26.73 3.25 -29.54
CA ALA A 13 26.86 1.86 -29.08
C ALA A 13 26.46 1.69 -27.61
N ILE A 14 26.73 2.67 -26.74
CA ILE A 14 26.26 2.69 -25.36
C ILE A 14 24.73 2.89 -25.31
N LEU A 15 24.16 3.73 -26.17
CA LEU A 15 22.71 3.96 -26.26
C LEU A 15 21.96 2.74 -26.82
N LEU A 16 22.56 2.00 -27.76
CA LEU A 16 22.02 0.74 -28.29
C LEU A 16 22.25 -0.46 -27.35
N GLY A 17 23.23 -0.37 -26.43
CA GLY A 17 23.52 -1.38 -25.42
C GLY A 17 22.50 -1.43 -24.27
N VAL A 18 21.63 -0.42 -24.15
CA VAL A 18 20.48 -0.40 -23.22
C VAL A 18 19.21 -0.86 -23.93
N SER A 19 19.31 -1.83 -24.84
CA SER A 19 18.13 -2.58 -25.24
C SER A 19 17.76 -3.48 -24.07
N SER A 20 16.94 -2.94 -23.16
CA SER A 20 16.42 -3.67 -22.00
C SER A 20 15.92 -5.03 -22.48
N ILE A 21 16.56 -6.10 -21.99
CA ILE A 21 16.05 -7.46 -22.17
C ILE A 21 14.69 -7.46 -21.46
N VAL A 22 13.60 -7.31 -22.22
CA VAL A 22 12.25 -7.45 -21.70
C VAL A 22 12.12 -8.93 -21.35
N SER A 23 12.47 -9.27 -20.11
CA SER A 23 12.17 -10.58 -19.55
C SER A 23 10.65 -10.62 -19.41
N ALA A 24 9.99 -11.30 -20.35
CA ALA A 24 8.56 -11.49 -20.28
C ALA A 24 8.20 -12.13 -18.94
N VAL A 25 7.38 -11.43 -18.16
CA VAL A 25 6.88 -11.94 -16.89
C VAL A 25 5.94 -13.10 -17.20
N ASN A 26 6.25 -14.29 -16.69
CA ASN A 26 5.37 -15.45 -16.80
C ASN A 26 4.97 -15.91 -15.40
N ILE A 27 3.76 -15.53 -15.00
CA ILE A 27 3.24 -15.83 -13.66
C ILE A 27 3.06 -17.34 -13.44
N THR A 28 2.63 -18.07 -14.47
CA THR A 28 2.44 -19.53 -14.41
C THR A 28 3.77 -20.21 -14.10
N ARG A 29 4.82 -19.89 -14.85
CA ARG A 29 6.17 -20.43 -14.60
C ARG A 29 6.69 -20.09 -13.20
N ALA A 30 6.34 -18.91 -12.69
CA ALA A 30 6.74 -18.52 -11.34
C ALA A 30 6.03 -19.36 -10.27
N LEU A 31 4.75 -19.71 -10.47
CA LEU A 31 3.93 -20.49 -9.55
C LEU A 31 4.08 -22.01 -9.72
N ASP A 32 4.58 -22.52 -10.86
CA ASP A 32 4.73 -23.96 -11.13
C ASP A 32 5.58 -24.71 -10.08
N LYS A 33 6.47 -24.00 -9.39
CA LYS A 33 7.33 -24.57 -8.34
C LYS A 33 6.64 -24.67 -6.96
N TYR A 34 5.42 -24.16 -6.85
CA TYR A 34 4.71 -23.94 -5.59
C TYR A 34 3.32 -24.60 -5.67
N PRO A 35 3.21 -25.92 -5.44
CA PRO A 35 1.95 -26.66 -5.59
C PRO A 35 0.85 -26.18 -4.63
N GLU A 36 1.21 -25.49 -3.54
CA GLU A 36 0.28 -24.86 -2.61
C GLU A 36 -0.55 -23.71 -3.22
N PHE A 37 -0.20 -23.22 -4.42
CA PHE A 37 -0.94 -22.19 -5.17
C PHE A 37 -1.54 -22.73 -6.49
N SER A 38 -1.62 -24.05 -6.66
CA SER A 38 -2.12 -24.68 -7.89
C SER A 38 -3.55 -24.25 -8.21
N THR A 39 -4.45 -24.23 -7.22
CA THR A 39 -5.85 -23.82 -7.41
C THR A 39 -5.92 -22.38 -7.90
N MET A 40 -5.14 -21.46 -7.34
CA MET A 40 -5.12 -20.08 -7.82
C MET A 40 -4.64 -19.98 -9.28
N THR A 41 -3.62 -20.74 -9.64
CA THR A 41 -3.07 -20.78 -11.01
C THR A 41 -4.12 -21.28 -12.00
N GLU A 42 -4.86 -22.33 -11.65
CA GLU A 42 -5.98 -22.84 -12.44
C GLU A 42 -7.10 -21.80 -12.60
N LEU A 43 -7.47 -21.09 -11.54
CA LEU A 43 -8.50 -20.05 -11.62
C LEU A 43 -8.06 -18.86 -12.47
N LEU A 44 -6.78 -18.44 -12.40
CA LEU A 44 -6.20 -17.41 -13.28
C LEU A 44 -6.18 -17.84 -14.75
N ALA A 45 -5.99 -19.13 -15.03
CA ALA A 45 -6.09 -19.68 -16.37
C ALA A 45 -7.55 -19.72 -16.87
N LYS A 46 -8.46 -20.26 -16.05
CA LYS A 46 -9.89 -20.36 -16.34
C LYS A 46 -10.51 -19.00 -16.66
N THR A 47 -10.22 -17.99 -15.84
CA THR A 47 -10.72 -16.61 -16.00
C THR A 47 -9.98 -15.79 -17.07
N LYS A 48 -9.02 -16.41 -17.79
CA LYS A 48 -8.22 -15.80 -18.85
C LYS A 48 -7.38 -14.60 -18.38
N LEU A 49 -7.02 -14.53 -17.10
CA LEU A 49 -6.20 -13.46 -16.54
C LEU A 49 -4.71 -13.65 -16.81
N THR A 50 -4.24 -14.89 -16.92
CA THR A 50 -2.83 -15.21 -17.20
C THR A 50 -2.20 -14.40 -18.34
N PRO A 51 -2.78 -14.34 -19.57
CA PRO A 51 -2.20 -13.55 -20.65
C PRO A 51 -2.26 -12.03 -20.40
N ILE A 52 -3.23 -11.55 -19.60
CA ILE A 52 -3.36 -10.13 -19.25
C ILE A 52 -2.25 -9.74 -18.26
N ILE A 53 -2.02 -10.59 -17.26
CA ILE A 53 -0.98 -10.43 -16.24
C ILE A 53 0.41 -10.45 -16.90
N ASN A 54 0.67 -11.42 -17.77
CA ASN A 54 1.98 -11.59 -18.43
C ASN A 54 2.35 -10.45 -19.39
N LYS A 55 1.38 -9.65 -19.85
CA LYS A 55 1.62 -8.46 -20.69
C LYS A 55 2.08 -7.23 -19.88
N ARG A 56 1.99 -7.27 -18.55
CA ARG A 56 2.38 -6.16 -17.69
C ARG A 56 3.89 -6.20 -17.43
N GLN A 57 4.51 -5.02 -17.37
CA GLN A 57 5.94 -4.87 -17.10
C GLN A 57 6.29 -5.08 -15.62
N THR A 58 5.39 -4.63 -14.75
CA THR A 58 5.58 -4.64 -13.30
C THR A 58 4.27 -5.00 -12.61
N ILE A 59 4.29 -6.06 -11.81
CA ILE A 59 3.12 -6.57 -11.07
C ILE A 59 3.51 -7.18 -9.72
N THR A 60 2.54 -7.17 -8.81
CA THR A 60 2.56 -7.99 -7.60
C THR A 60 1.29 -8.83 -7.53
N LEU A 61 1.44 -10.15 -7.49
CA LEU A 61 0.33 -11.07 -7.26
C LEU A 61 0.18 -11.32 -5.76
N LEU A 62 -1.00 -11.02 -5.22
CA LEU A 62 -1.40 -11.43 -3.89
C LEU A 62 -1.90 -12.89 -3.95
N ALA A 63 -1.01 -13.82 -3.67
CA ALA A 63 -1.26 -15.25 -3.77
C ALA A 63 -2.02 -15.80 -2.57
N LEU A 64 -2.93 -16.72 -2.84
CA LEU A 64 -3.75 -17.43 -1.86
C LEU A 64 -3.42 -18.92 -1.93
N SER A 65 -3.11 -19.53 -0.78
CA SER A 65 -2.94 -20.97 -0.73
C SER A 65 -4.23 -21.69 -1.11
N ASN A 66 -4.12 -22.96 -1.51
CA ASN A 66 -5.26 -23.81 -1.86
C ASN A 66 -6.32 -23.85 -0.74
N ASP A 67 -5.90 -23.79 0.53
CA ASP A 67 -6.81 -23.72 1.67
C ASP A 67 -7.56 -22.38 1.76
N ALA A 68 -6.84 -21.26 1.55
CA ALA A 68 -7.41 -19.92 1.70
C ALA A 68 -8.36 -19.56 0.54
N ILE A 69 -8.06 -20.00 -0.68
CA ILE A 69 -8.83 -19.63 -1.89
C ILE A 69 -10.17 -20.37 -2.00
N GLY A 70 -10.37 -21.44 -1.21
CA GLY A 70 -11.60 -22.25 -1.24
C GLY A 70 -12.88 -21.45 -1.01
N SER A 71 -12.82 -20.34 -0.27
CA SER A 71 -13.99 -19.48 0.01
C SER A 71 -14.48 -18.66 -1.19
N ILE A 72 -13.69 -18.57 -2.28
CA ILE A 72 -14.06 -17.84 -3.50
C ILE A 72 -14.12 -18.73 -4.74
N SER A 73 -13.58 -19.95 -4.71
CA SER A 73 -13.44 -20.82 -5.90
C SER A 73 -14.78 -21.26 -6.51
N GLY A 74 -15.84 -21.36 -5.71
CA GLY A 74 -17.19 -21.74 -6.14
C GLY A 74 -18.07 -20.60 -6.67
N ARG A 75 -17.55 -19.37 -6.71
CA ARG A 75 -18.30 -18.19 -7.15
C ARG A 75 -18.51 -18.19 -8.68
N PRO A 76 -19.51 -17.45 -9.19
CA PRO A 76 -19.69 -17.25 -10.63
C PRO A 76 -18.41 -16.74 -11.31
N GLU A 77 -18.16 -17.17 -12.55
CA GLU A 77 -16.88 -16.90 -13.22
C GLU A 77 -16.58 -15.41 -13.38
N ASP A 78 -17.60 -14.59 -13.68
CA ASP A 78 -17.45 -13.13 -13.80
C ASP A 78 -17.08 -12.48 -12.47
N GLU A 79 -17.70 -12.91 -11.38
CA GLU A 79 -17.42 -12.45 -10.02
C GLU A 79 -16.00 -12.84 -9.61
N LEU A 80 -15.66 -14.11 -9.79
CA LEU A 80 -14.34 -14.66 -9.49
C LEU A 80 -13.25 -13.93 -10.28
N LYS A 81 -13.48 -13.66 -11.57
CA LYS A 81 -12.55 -12.91 -12.41
C LYS A 81 -12.29 -11.51 -11.85
N ASN A 82 -13.34 -10.80 -11.42
CA ASN A 82 -13.19 -9.46 -10.84
C ASN A 82 -12.44 -9.50 -9.50
N ILE A 83 -12.74 -10.47 -8.65
CA ILE A 83 -12.03 -10.70 -7.38
C ILE A 83 -10.55 -10.98 -7.65
N LEU A 84 -10.21 -11.87 -8.59
CA LEU A 84 -8.83 -12.20 -8.94
C LEU A 84 -8.09 -11.03 -9.55
N MET A 85 -8.74 -10.20 -10.38
CA MET A 85 -8.14 -8.95 -10.86
C MET A 85 -7.78 -8.00 -9.71
N ASN A 86 -8.59 -7.98 -8.65
CA ASN A 86 -8.30 -7.16 -7.47
C ASN A 86 -7.10 -7.69 -6.66
N HIS A 87 -6.76 -8.99 -6.78
CA HIS A 87 -5.56 -9.58 -6.18
C HIS A 87 -4.26 -9.32 -6.98
N VAL A 88 -4.36 -8.71 -8.17
CA VAL A 88 -3.20 -8.34 -8.99
C VAL A 88 -2.94 -6.85 -8.84
N VAL A 89 -1.85 -6.48 -8.17
CA VAL A 89 -1.42 -5.08 -8.00
C VAL A 89 -0.50 -4.67 -9.15
N LEU A 90 -0.70 -3.46 -9.68
CA LEU A 90 0.00 -2.93 -10.87
C LEU A 90 1.33 -2.24 -10.57
N ASP A 91 1.95 -2.55 -9.42
CA ASP A 91 3.25 -2.03 -9.00
C ASP A 91 3.99 -3.15 -8.25
N PHE A 92 5.30 -3.02 -8.10
CA PHE A 92 6.17 -4.00 -7.46
C PHE A 92 6.18 -3.79 -5.95
N TYR A 93 5.74 -4.78 -5.18
CA TYR A 93 5.77 -4.83 -3.73
C TYR A 93 6.29 -6.18 -3.29
N ASP A 94 7.52 -6.19 -2.77
CA ASP A 94 8.09 -7.35 -2.10
C ASP A 94 8.00 -7.19 -0.58
N GLY A 95 8.39 -8.24 0.15
CA GLY A 95 8.41 -8.20 1.60
C GLY A 95 9.24 -7.06 2.20
N LEU A 96 10.26 -6.55 1.51
CA LEU A 96 11.07 -5.43 1.98
C LEU A 96 10.32 -4.09 1.82
N LYS A 97 9.77 -3.81 0.63
CA LYS A 97 8.97 -2.60 0.36
C LYS A 97 7.73 -2.55 1.25
N LEU A 98 7.07 -3.69 1.46
CA LEU A 98 5.92 -3.80 2.36
C LEU A 98 6.30 -3.51 3.82
N LYS A 99 7.41 -4.09 4.33
CA LYS A 99 7.88 -3.85 5.71
C LYS A 99 8.33 -2.41 5.94
N ALA A 100 8.76 -1.72 4.88
CA ALA A 100 9.21 -0.33 4.92
C ALA A 100 8.08 0.72 4.95
N ILE A 101 6.80 0.31 4.96
CA ILE A 101 5.67 1.23 5.09
C ILE A 101 5.66 1.85 6.50
N LYS A 102 5.83 3.17 6.59
CA LYS A 102 5.96 3.98 7.82
C LYS A 102 4.70 4.80 8.12
N ASP A 103 3.58 4.16 8.47
CA ASP A 103 2.60 4.77 9.42
C ASP A 103 1.34 5.51 8.94
N LYS A 104 0.71 5.20 7.80
CA LYS A 104 -0.74 5.51 7.64
C LYS A 104 -1.51 4.43 6.90
N SER A 105 -0.99 4.04 5.75
CA SER A 105 -1.44 2.99 4.84
C SER A 105 -1.01 3.39 3.44
N THR A 106 -0.71 2.45 2.58
CA THR A 106 -0.47 2.68 1.17
C THR A 106 -1.66 2.16 0.38
N MET A 107 -2.16 2.98 -0.55
CA MET A 107 -3.18 2.56 -1.50
C MET A 107 -2.50 1.92 -2.71
N LEU A 108 -3.01 0.76 -3.12
CA LEU A 108 -2.45 -0.06 -4.18
C LEU A 108 -3.45 -0.14 -5.33
N THR A 109 -3.03 0.25 -6.52
CA THR A 109 -3.85 0.15 -7.73
C THR A 109 -3.83 -1.30 -8.24
N THR A 110 -5.01 -1.87 -8.48
CA THR A 110 -5.13 -3.25 -8.96
C THR A 110 -5.43 -3.33 -10.46
N LEU A 111 -5.34 -4.54 -11.01
CA LEU A 111 -5.74 -4.82 -12.38
C LEU A 111 -7.23 -4.52 -12.59
N TYR A 112 -8.08 -4.76 -11.58
CA TYR A 112 -9.51 -4.46 -11.67
C TYR A 112 -9.74 -2.95 -11.90
N GLN A 113 -9.02 -2.09 -11.20
CA GLN A 113 -9.11 -0.64 -11.43
C GLN A 113 -8.77 -0.23 -12.86
N SER A 114 -7.82 -0.92 -13.51
CA SER A 114 -7.44 -0.60 -14.89
C SER A 114 -8.50 -0.92 -15.94
N THR A 115 -9.57 -1.63 -15.57
CA THR A 115 -10.71 -1.88 -16.46
C THR A 115 -11.63 -0.67 -16.61
N GLY A 116 -11.55 0.30 -15.69
CA GLY A 116 -12.49 1.43 -15.61
C GLY A 116 -13.83 1.09 -14.95
N LEU A 117 -14.07 -0.17 -14.56
CA LEU A 117 -15.28 -0.62 -13.87
C LEU A 117 -15.25 -0.34 -12.35
N GLY A 118 -14.11 0.09 -11.82
CA GLY A 118 -13.93 0.41 -10.42
C GLY A 118 -14.80 1.59 -9.98
N GLN A 119 -15.61 1.39 -8.94
CA GLN A 119 -16.46 2.40 -8.32
C GLN A 119 -16.14 2.49 -6.83
N GLN A 120 -16.24 3.70 -6.26
CA GLN A 120 -16.07 3.90 -4.81
C GLN A 120 -14.77 3.29 -4.21
N GLN A 121 -13.70 3.25 -5.00
CA GLN A 121 -12.41 2.64 -4.64
C GLN A 121 -12.39 1.11 -4.50
N ASN A 122 -13.38 0.38 -5.03
CA ASN A 122 -13.40 -1.09 -4.98
C ASN A 122 -12.33 -1.77 -5.85
N GLY A 123 -11.71 -1.06 -6.78
CA GLY A 123 -10.53 -1.50 -7.53
C GLY A 123 -9.18 -1.16 -6.87
N PHE A 124 -9.19 -0.53 -5.70
CA PHE A 124 -7.97 -0.27 -4.96
C PHE A 124 -7.91 -1.15 -3.71
N LEU A 125 -6.70 -1.56 -3.35
CA LEU A 125 -6.42 -2.17 -2.07
C LEU A 125 -5.76 -1.17 -1.14
N LYS A 126 -6.01 -1.33 0.14
CA LYS A 126 -5.31 -0.64 1.21
C LYS A 126 -4.37 -1.63 1.88
N CYS A 127 -3.11 -1.25 1.98
CA CYS A 127 -2.10 -1.96 2.73
C CYS A 127 -1.73 -1.12 3.95
N SER A 128 -1.84 -1.66 5.16
CA SER A 128 -1.42 -0.96 6.37
C SER A 128 -0.54 -1.85 7.24
N LYS A 129 0.26 -1.20 8.09
CA LYS A 129 1.11 -1.85 9.06
C LYS A 129 0.55 -1.59 10.45
N THR A 130 0.25 -2.66 11.18
CA THR A 130 -0.32 -2.61 12.53
C THR A 130 0.41 -3.62 13.41
N ASN A 131 0.95 -3.18 14.54
CA ASN A 131 1.71 -4.03 15.47
C ASN A 131 2.85 -4.83 14.79
N GLY A 132 3.54 -4.21 13.82
CA GLY A 132 4.63 -4.86 13.07
C GLY A 132 4.19 -5.84 11.98
N LYS A 133 2.91 -6.21 11.94
CA LYS A 133 2.29 -7.03 10.89
C LYS A 133 1.71 -6.17 9.78
N ILE A 134 1.59 -6.74 8.60
CA ILE A 134 1.11 -6.05 7.40
C ILE A 134 -0.21 -6.69 6.99
N TYR A 135 -1.20 -5.86 6.73
CA TYR A 135 -2.54 -6.30 6.39
C TYR A 135 -2.97 -5.62 5.09
N PHE A 136 -3.74 -6.35 4.30
CA PHE A 136 -4.36 -5.94 3.05
C PHE A 136 -5.88 -6.02 3.17
N GLY A 137 -6.55 -5.14 2.44
CA GLY A 137 -8.02 -5.11 2.38
C GLY A 137 -8.49 -4.17 1.30
N SER A 138 -9.80 -4.07 1.12
CA SER A 138 -10.37 -3.13 0.16
C SER A 138 -10.12 -1.68 0.60
N ALA A 139 -9.87 -0.79 -0.36
CA ALA A 139 -9.77 0.64 -0.08
C ALA A 139 -11.14 1.33 0.08
N VAL A 140 -12.25 0.62 -0.19
CA VAL A 140 -13.61 1.15 0.03
C VAL A 140 -13.75 1.64 1.47
N LYS A 141 -14.32 2.83 1.65
CA LYS A 141 -14.48 3.45 2.97
C LYS A 141 -15.26 2.53 3.92
N GLY A 142 -14.68 2.22 5.07
CA GLY A 142 -15.30 1.35 6.09
C GLY A 142 -15.14 -0.14 5.82
N ALA A 143 -14.48 -0.55 4.73
CA ALA A 143 -14.20 -1.96 4.48
C ALA A 143 -13.15 -2.49 5.49
N PRO A 144 -13.29 -3.74 5.94
CA PRO A 144 -12.35 -4.36 6.85
C PRO A 144 -11.03 -4.71 6.14
N GLN A 145 -9.93 -4.73 6.91
CA GLN A 145 -8.59 -5.06 6.41
C GLN A 145 -8.09 -6.32 7.11
N THR A 146 -8.48 -7.48 6.57
CA THR A 146 -8.37 -8.78 7.25
C THR A 146 -7.27 -9.69 6.72
N ALA A 147 -6.77 -9.46 5.50
CA ALA A 147 -5.79 -10.33 4.88
C ALA A 147 -4.37 -10.00 5.34
N GLU A 148 -3.76 -10.87 6.15
CA GLU A 148 -2.40 -10.70 6.66
C GLU A 148 -1.38 -11.11 5.60
N TYR A 149 -0.31 -10.33 5.44
CA TYR A 149 0.88 -10.74 4.70
C TYR A 149 1.59 -11.89 5.43
N ILE A 150 1.78 -13.02 4.75
CA ILE A 150 2.47 -14.18 5.32
C ILE A 150 3.95 -14.16 4.91
N THR A 151 4.22 -14.23 3.62
CA THR A 151 5.59 -14.34 3.09
C THR A 151 5.69 -13.88 1.64
N THR A 152 6.91 -13.69 1.15
CA THR A 152 7.19 -13.52 -0.28
C THR A 152 7.53 -14.89 -0.86
N VAL A 153 6.70 -15.38 -1.77
CA VAL A 153 6.83 -16.70 -2.40
C VAL A 153 7.86 -16.65 -3.51
N PHE A 154 7.73 -15.65 -4.39
CA PHE A 154 8.58 -15.48 -5.54
C PHE A 154 8.91 -14.00 -5.75
N ARG A 155 10.13 -13.72 -6.21
CA ARG A 155 10.57 -12.37 -6.56
C ARG A 155 11.51 -12.39 -7.76
N ASN A 156 11.09 -11.73 -8.82
CA ASN A 156 11.94 -11.23 -9.88
C ASN A 156 12.01 -9.70 -9.76
N PRO A 157 13.12 -9.13 -9.25
CA PRO A 157 13.22 -7.72 -8.89
C PRO A 157 12.68 -6.77 -9.98
N PHE A 158 11.92 -5.75 -9.57
CA PHE A 158 11.31 -4.71 -10.42
C PHE A 158 10.21 -5.17 -11.40
N ASN A 159 10.06 -6.46 -11.67
CA ASN A 159 9.09 -6.96 -12.65
C ASN A 159 7.95 -7.79 -12.02
N LEU A 160 8.27 -8.78 -11.19
CA LEU A 160 7.25 -9.67 -10.63
C LEU A 160 7.55 -9.96 -9.16
N SER A 161 6.56 -9.70 -8.30
CA SER A 161 6.53 -10.27 -6.96
C SER A 161 5.28 -11.10 -6.76
N VAL A 162 5.44 -12.23 -6.07
CA VAL A 162 4.33 -13.04 -5.58
C VAL A 162 4.43 -13.04 -4.07
N VAL A 163 3.41 -12.48 -3.41
CA VAL A 163 3.33 -12.41 -1.95
C VAL A 163 2.12 -13.18 -1.49
N GLN A 164 2.29 -14.03 -0.49
CA GLN A 164 1.21 -14.80 0.08
C GLN A 164 0.44 -13.97 1.10
N ILE A 165 -0.89 -14.01 1.01
CA ILE A 165 -1.81 -13.44 2.00
C ILE A 165 -2.66 -14.52 2.66
N SER A 166 -3.14 -14.27 3.88
CA SER A 166 -3.84 -15.26 4.70
C SER A 166 -5.25 -15.62 4.24
N MET A 167 -5.94 -14.70 3.58
CA MET A 167 -7.33 -14.91 3.13
C MET A 167 -7.66 -14.03 1.91
N PRO A 168 -8.69 -14.41 1.12
CA PRO A 168 -9.08 -13.64 -0.06
C PRO A 168 -9.68 -12.29 0.31
N ILE A 169 -9.43 -11.28 -0.52
CA ILE A 169 -10.00 -9.94 -0.38
C ILE A 169 -11.12 -9.77 -1.40
N VAL A 170 -12.37 -9.78 -0.92
CA VAL A 170 -13.55 -9.42 -1.74
C VAL A 170 -13.92 -7.99 -1.44
N ALA A 171 -13.70 -7.09 -2.40
CA ALA A 171 -14.07 -5.70 -2.24
C ALA A 171 -15.60 -5.54 -2.34
N PRO A 172 -16.21 -4.65 -1.55
CA PRO A 172 -17.63 -4.32 -1.69
C PRO A 172 -18.00 -4.01 -3.15
N GLY A 173 -19.06 -4.65 -3.64
CA GLY A 173 -19.51 -4.53 -5.04
C GLY A 173 -18.84 -5.50 -6.02
N LEU A 174 -17.85 -6.29 -5.59
CA LEU A 174 -17.29 -7.39 -6.39
C LEU A 174 -17.84 -8.77 -6.00
N GLY A 175 -18.67 -8.85 -4.97
CA GLY A 175 -19.20 -10.10 -4.42
C GLY A 175 -19.52 -9.97 -2.94
N ASP A 176 -20.09 -11.04 -2.37
CA ASP A 176 -20.37 -11.11 -0.94
C ASP A 176 -19.06 -11.19 -0.13
N PRO A 177 -18.97 -10.55 1.06
CA PRO A 177 -17.78 -10.63 1.90
C PRO A 177 -17.43 -12.08 2.25
N VAL A 178 -16.12 -12.37 2.32
CA VAL A 178 -15.66 -13.64 2.88
C VAL A 178 -15.70 -13.51 4.40
N GLU A 179 -16.45 -14.39 5.06
CA GLU A 179 -16.44 -14.48 6.52
C GLU A 179 -15.05 -14.87 7.01
N VAL A 180 -14.53 -14.13 7.99
CA VAL A 180 -13.27 -14.50 8.63
C VAL A 180 -13.52 -15.82 9.37
N PRO A 181 -12.69 -16.86 9.20
CA PRO A 181 -12.84 -18.09 9.96
C PRO A 181 -12.91 -17.74 11.46
N PRO A 182 -13.84 -18.35 12.22
CA PRO A 182 -13.93 -18.06 13.65
C PRO A 182 -12.58 -18.36 14.28
N THR A 183 -12.02 -17.39 15.01
CA THR A 183 -10.88 -17.67 15.88
C THR A 183 -11.31 -18.80 16.82
N PRO A 184 -10.50 -19.87 16.97
CA PRO A 184 -10.80 -20.90 17.95
C PRO A 184 -11.01 -20.22 19.30
N PRO A 185 -12.01 -20.64 20.11
CA PRO A 185 -12.26 -20.01 21.39
C PRO A 185 -10.96 -20.04 22.18
N VAL A 186 -10.46 -18.86 22.54
CA VAL A 186 -9.39 -18.76 23.52
C VAL A 186 -9.95 -19.39 24.79
N SER A 187 -9.47 -20.59 25.11
CA SER A 187 -9.68 -21.19 26.40
C SER A 187 -9.22 -20.17 27.43
N SER A 188 -10.16 -19.58 28.16
CA SER A 188 -9.85 -18.68 29.27
C SER A 188 -8.75 -19.33 30.12
N PRO A 189 -7.68 -18.62 30.50
CA PRO A 189 -6.68 -19.19 31.39
C PRO A 189 -7.39 -19.68 32.67
N PRO A 190 -7.00 -20.84 33.23
CA PRO A 190 -7.65 -21.39 34.41
C PRO A 190 -7.67 -20.33 35.52
N ALA A 191 -8.84 -20.10 36.08
CA ALA A 191 -8.99 -19.25 37.26
C ALA A 191 -8.04 -19.74 38.37
N PRO A 192 -7.34 -18.86 39.09
CA PRO A 192 -6.60 -19.27 40.27
C PRO A 192 -7.56 -19.90 41.27
N SER A 193 -7.21 -21.09 41.76
CA SER A 193 -7.99 -21.85 42.73
C SER A 193 -8.32 -21.01 43.98
N PRO A 194 -9.52 -21.15 44.58
CA PRO A 194 -9.87 -20.44 45.80
C PRO A 194 -8.89 -20.81 46.92
N LYS A 195 -8.27 -19.81 47.56
CA LYS A 195 -7.62 -20.00 48.86
C LYS A 195 -8.71 -20.28 49.89
N GLU A 196 -8.67 -21.49 50.41
CA GLU A 196 -9.41 -21.97 51.58
C GLU A 196 -9.15 -21.04 52.77
N ALA A 197 -10.21 -20.45 53.30
CA ALA A 197 -10.18 -19.61 54.47
C ALA A 197 -10.07 -20.51 55.72
N ALA A 198 -8.91 -20.50 56.35
CA ALA A 198 -8.81 -20.83 57.77
C ALA A 198 -9.40 -19.65 58.56
N ASP A 199 -10.39 -19.93 59.42
CA ASP A 199 -10.16 -19.99 60.88
C ASP A 199 -11.49 -19.95 61.66
N ALA A 200 -11.53 -20.75 62.71
CA ALA A 200 -12.17 -20.42 63.98
C ALA A 200 -11.54 -21.32 65.05
N PRO A 201 -11.20 -20.78 66.23
CA PRO A 201 -12.21 -20.84 67.30
C PRO A 201 -12.23 -19.64 68.27
N ALA A 202 -13.47 -19.19 68.54
CA ALA A 202 -14.06 -18.82 69.84
C ALA A 202 -13.53 -17.63 70.70
N PRO A 203 -14.38 -17.10 71.62
CA PRO A 203 -14.50 -15.66 71.90
C PRO A 203 -14.05 -15.23 73.31
N GLY A 204 -13.80 -13.92 73.49
CA GLY A 204 -13.77 -13.25 74.81
C GLY A 204 -13.36 -11.77 74.73
N PRO A 205 -13.78 -10.90 75.68
CA PRO A 205 -14.08 -9.48 75.45
C PRO A 205 -13.24 -8.48 76.29
N ALA A 206 -13.56 -7.18 76.14
CA ALA A 206 -13.21 -6.00 76.97
C ALA A 206 -11.84 -5.33 76.67
N GLU A 207 -11.78 -4.04 76.27
CA GLU A 207 -11.73 -2.81 77.13
C GLU A 207 -10.50 -2.87 78.07
N GLU A 208 -9.60 -1.90 78.24
CA GLU A 208 -9.58 -0.44 78.10
C GLU A 208 -8.11 0.03 78.33
N GLU A 209 -7.84 1.34 78.18
CA GLU A 209 -6.78 2.12 78.85
C GLU A 209 -5.31 2.07 78.35
N GLY A 210 -4.67 3.25 78.27
CA GLY A 210 -3.22 3.35 78.45
C GLY A 210 -2.45 4.40 77.63
N TYR A 211 -2.38 5.61 78.18
CA TYR A 211 -1.67 6.84 77.78
C TYR A 211 -0.21 6.76 77.26
N ALA A 212 0.09 7.73 76.37
CA ALA A 212 1.26 8.64 76.25
C ALA A 212 2.71 8.10 76.13
N ASP A 213 3.44 8.56 75.10
CA ASP A 213 4.35 9.74 75.18
C ASP A 213 4.92 10.09 73.78
N SER A 214 5.30 11.36 73.56
CA SER A 214 5.80 11.92 72.28
C SER A 214 7.36 11.97 72.21
N PRO A 215 8.01 12.78 71.33
CA PRO A 215 8.73 12.36 70.11
C PRO A 215 10.27 12.68 70.24
N PRO A 216 11.14 12.93 69.22
CA PRO A 216 11.00 13.89 68.10
C PRO A 216 11.73 13.57 66.76
N GLY A 217 11.52 14.44 65.77
CA GLY A 217 12.47 14.76 64.69
C GLY A 217 12.10 14.16 63.34
N GLY A 218 11.86 14.91 62.27
CA GLY A 218 11.96 16.35 62.00
C GLY A 218 11.86 16.49 60.48
N ALA A 219 10.83 17.16 60.00
CA ALA A 219 10.76 17.68 58.63
C ALA A 219 11.75 18.86 58.48
N PRO A 220 12.03 19.36 57.26
CA PRO A 220 11.04 20.22 56.58
C PRO A 220 11.00 19.92 55.07
N GLU A 221 9.86 19.68 54.43
CA GLU A 221 8.84 20.66 54.04
C GLU A 221 9.41 21.99 53.54
N THR A 222 9.19 22.31 52.26
CA THR A 222 8.66 23.62 51.84
C THR A 222 8.46 23.63 50.33
N ALA A 223 7.19 23.58 49.91
CA ALA A 223 6.75 24.40 48.78
C ALA A 223 6.68 25.86 49.27
N PRO A 224 6.72 26.85 48.36
CA PRO A 224 5.47 27.56 48.15
C PRO A 224 5.21 27.97 46.70
N ALA A 225 3.93 28.20 46.44
CA ALA A 225 3.33 28.73 45.23
C ALA A 225 3.58 30.24 45.05
N SER A 226 3.56 30.74 43.80
CA SER A 226 2.63 31.78 43.30
C SER A 226 3.13 32.43 41.98
N ALA A 227 2.18 32.74 41.09
CA ALA A 227 2.27 33.52 39.84
C ALA A 227 2.50 35.04 40.10
N PRO A 228 2.41 36.02 39.15
CA PRO A 228 2.15 36.01 37.70
C PRO A 228 2.96 37.02 36.81
N SER A 229 2.75 36.92 35.48
CA SER A 229 2.72 37.96 34.41
C SER A 229 3.97 38.65 33.81
N GLU A 230 3.94 38.64 32.46
CA GLU A 230 4.19 39.71 31.47
C GLU A 230 5.51 39.85 30.65
N ASP A 231 5.27 39.90 29.34
CA ASP A 231 5.87 40.75 28.28
C ASP A 231 7.10 40.29 27.48
N GLY A 232 7.04 40.55 26.16
CA GLY A 232 8.19 40.53 25.25
C GLY A 232 8.03 39.76 23.92
N SER A 233 7.24 40.26 22.97
CA SER A 233 7.43 39.99 21.53
C SER A 233 8.61 40.82 20.98
N PRO A 234 9.23 40.49 19.82
CA PRO A 234 8.76 41.08 18.55
C PRO A 234 8.95 40.25 17.24
N ALA A 235 7.98 40.46 16.32
CA ALA A 235 7.99 40.61 14.83
C ALA A 235 8.95 39.81 13.90
N PRO A 236 8.50 39.48 12.65
CA PRO A 236 8.69 40.44 11.55
C PRO A 236 7.54 40.52 10.51
N ALA A 237 7.49 41.66 9.81
CA ALA A 237 6.77 41.94 8.55
C ALA A 237 7.72 42.83 7.67
N PRO A 238 7.44 43.21 6.40
CA PRO A 238 6.21 43.06 5.61
C PRO A 238 6.40 42.67 4.11
N ALA A 239 5.25 42.56 3.40
CA ALA A 239 5.08 42.35 1.95
C ALA A 239 5.43 43.57 1.07
N PRO A 240 5.25 43.46 -0.27
CA PRO A 240 4.24 44.32 -0.94
C PRO A 240 3.47 43.67 -2.13
N GLY A 241 2.21 44.10 -2.36
CA GLY A 241 1.39 43.84 -3.59
C GLY A 241 1.40 45.06 -4.55
N PRO A 242 0.34 45.40 -5.34
CA PRO A 242 -0.63 44.59 -6.13
C PRO A 242 -0.89 45.09 -7.60
N GLY A 243 -1.57 44.26 -8.44
CA GLY A 243 -2.48 44.63 -9.57
C GLY A 243 -1.92 44.71 -11.02
N PRO A 244 -2.74 44.65 -12.11
CA PRO A 244 -4.22 44.59 -12.22
C PRO A 244 -4.84 43.56 -13.24
N GLU A 245 -6.17 43.41 -13.12
CA GLU A 245 -7.29 43.09 -14.05
C GLU A 245 -7.07 42.52 -15.49
N ASN A 246 -7.86 41.49 -15.88
CA ASN A 246 -8.84 41.58 -16.98
C ASN A 246 -9.87 40.40 -17.00
N SER A 247 -11.09 40.79 -17.32
CA SER A 247 -12.34 40.07 -17.56
C SER A 247 -12.39 39.13 -18.78
N GLY A 248 -13.34 38.18 -18.80
CA GLY A 248 -13.73 37.48 -20.05
C GLY A 248 -14.58 36.20 -19.90
N LYS A 249 -15.90 36.35 -19.98
CA LYS A 249 -16.90 35.26 -20.20
C LYS A 249 -16.61 34.52 -21.53
N LYS A 250 -16.94 33.22 -21.64
CA LYS A 250 -18.08 32.69 -22.44
C LYS A 250 -18.09 31.15 -22.55
N LYS A 251 -19.24 30.61 -22.19
CA LYS A 251 -19.78 29.26 -22.43
C LYS A 251 -20.31 29.18 -23.86
N MET A 252 -20.06 28.09 -24.60
CA MET A 252 -20.96 27.60 -25.65
C MET A 252 -20.70 26.13 -25.97
N ALA A 253 -21.81 25.41 -26.11
CA ALA A 253 -21.95 24.01 -26.48
C ALA A 253 -22.41 23.89 -27.94
N ALA A 254 -22.63 22.64 -28.38
CA ALA A 254 -23.16 22.11 -29.65
C ALA A 254 -22.08 21.84 -30.71
N ALA A 255 -21.78 20.58 -31.06
CA ALA A 255 -22.60 19.58 -31.77
C ALA A 255 -22.84 19.98 -33.23
N ASP A 256 -22.14 19.34 -34.17
CA ASP A 256 -22.76 18.73 -35.34
C ASP A 256 -21.79 17.76 -36.04
N GLU A 257 -22.39 16.79 -36.70
CA GLU A 257 -21.92 15.55 -37.29
C GLU A 257 -21.68 15.72 -38.79
N ALA A 258 -20.60 15.17 -39.37
CA ALA A 258 -20.55 14.63 -40.74
C ALA A 258 -19.10 14.29 -41.15
N GLU A 259 -18.88 13.03 -41.55
CA GLU A 259 -17.67 12.55 -42.23
C GLU A 259 -17.66 12.95 -43.74
N PRO A 260 -16.73 12.44 -44.58
CA PRO A 260 -15.60 13.20 -45.11
C PRO A 260 -15.71 13.45 -46.63
N PRO A 261 -14.72 14.11 -47.25
CA PRO A 261 -14.26 13.55 -48.52
C PRO A 261 -12.77 13.28 -48.58
N THR A 262 -12.52 12.22 -49.34
CA THR A 262 -11.30 11.58 -49.77
C THR A 262 -10.29 12.48 -50.48
N SER A 263 -9.01 12.12 -50.27
CA SER A 263 -7.91 12.11 -51.27
C SER A 263 -7.46 13.43 -51.89
N ALA A 264 -6.25 13.85 -51.52
CA ALA A 264 -5.15 14.01 -52.48
C ALA A 264 -3.80 14.17 -51.76
N SER A 265 -2.81 13.44 -52.27
CA SER A 265 -1.39 13.46 -51.98
C SER A 265 -0.79 14.86 -51.89
N ASN A 266 0.20 15.04 -50.99
CA ASN A 266 1.49 15.64 -51.34
C ASN A 266 2.55 15.35 -50.26
N THR A 267 3.66 14.80 -50.74
CA THR A 267 4.95 14.57 -50.06
C THR A 267 5.52 15.87 -49.51
N GLY A 268 5.99 15.86 -48.25
CA GLY A 268 6.70 16.99 -47.65
C GLY A 268 7.30 16.61 -46.30
N LEU A 269 8.46 15.97 -46.32
CA LEU A 269 9.27 15.65 -45.13
C LEU A 269 10.03 16.92 -44.70
N SER A 270 9.72 17.48 -43.54
CA SER A 270 10.63 18.42 -42.84
C SER A 270 10.36 18.40 -41.34
N PHE A 271 11.14 17.60 -40.61
CA PHE A 271 11.24 17.67 -39.16
C PHE A 271 12.49 18.49 -38.80
N VAL A 272 12.30 19.74 -38.40
CA VAL A 272 13.33 20.56 -37.74
C VAL A 272 13.14 20.36 -36.24
N ALA A 273 13.89 19.43 -35.66
CA ALA A 273 14.03 19.29 -34.21
C ALA A 273 15.36 19.94 -33.79
N ILE A 274 15.29 21.17 -33.30
CA ILE A 274 16.41 21.86 -32.65
C ILE A 274 16.38 21.46 -31.18
N LEU A 275 17.30 20.60 -30.75
CA LEU A 275 17.55 20.31 -29.34
C LEU A 275 18.85 21.02 -28.94
N VAL A 276 18.71 22.13 -28.23
CA VAL A 276 19.81 22.83 -27.57
C VAL A 276 19.94 22.25 -26.16
N LEU A 277 21.08 21.59 -25.87
CA LEU A 277 21.46 21.28 -24.49
C LEU A 277 22.85 21.86 -24.21
N SER A 278 22.86 23.01 -23.53
CA SER A 278 24.06 23.68 -23.06
C SER A 278 24.31 23.31 -21.59
N PHE A 279 25.45 22.66 -21.37
CA PHE A 279 26.45 22.87 -20.30
C PHE A 279 25.99 23.30 -18.90
N VAL A 280 26.31 22.48 -17.88
CA VAL A 280 27.05 22.93 -16.68
C VAL A 280 28.03 21.84 -16.24
N ALA A 281 29.27 22.25 -16.03
CA ALA A 281 30.40 21.47 -15.56
C ALA A 281 30.43 21.33 -14.02
N SER A 282 31.13 20.30 -13.52
CA SER A 282 31.90 20.46 -12.30
C SER A 282 33.18 19.63 -12.36
N PHE A 283 34.27 20.38 -12.42
CA PHE A 283 35.62 20.02 -12.01
C PHE A 283 35.63 19.62 -10.52
N ALA A 284 36.37 18.57 -10.17
CA ALA A 284 37.35 18.62 -9.08
C ALA A 284 38.19 17.34 -9.09
N GLY A 285 39.47 17.52 -9.40
CA GLY A 285 40.52 16.53 -9.24
C GLY A 285 41.84 17.27 -9.15
N PHE A 286 42.22 17.62 -7.92
CA PHE A 286 43.60 17.67 -7.43
C PHE A 286 43.57 17.66 -5.89
#